data_AF-A0A8H6ZVV2-F1
#
_entry.id   AF-A0A8H6ZVV2-F1
#
_cell.length_a   1.000
_cell.length_b   1.000
_cell.length_c   1.000
_cell.angle_alpha   90.00
_cell.angle_beta   90.00
_cell.angle_gamma   90.00
#
_symmetry.space_group_name_H-M   'P 1'
#
loop_
_entity.id
_entity.type
_entity.pdbx_description
1 polymer ?
#
loop_
_entity_poly.entity_id
_entity_poly.type
_entity_poly.pdbx_seq_one_letter_code
_entity_poly.pdbx_strand_id
1 'polypeptide(L)'
;MESIHVLGKAISSHPQSIEIIPGDLDIWRAPNSTTPFLLVDGHLGVLQKLLYKLYVTAQTIFYSIRREQRTPTIYSDLVDITAVILLANPAHQTALHERKKLVEARVIRADDELELLGLLQASKSHAKYYGHTEDGS
;
A
#
# COMPACT_ATOMS: atom_id res chain seq x y z
N MET A 1 7.60 6.97 -9.94
CA MET A 1 6.67 7.85 -9.21
C MET A 1 5.23 7.51 -9.57
N GLU A 2 4.87 7.47 -10.85
CA GLU A 2 3.52 7.09 -11.32
C GLU A 2 2.96 5.81 -10.68
N SER A 3 3.69 4.68 -10.72
CA SER A 3 3.21 3.42 -10.10
C SER A 3 2.95 3.50 -8.59
N ILE A 4 3.64 4.41 -7.88
CA ILE A 4 3.41 4.65 -6.44
C ILE A 4 2.08 5.37 -6.26
N HIS A 5 1.79 6.40 -7.07
CA HIS A 5 0.50 7.10 -7.01
C HIS A 5 -0.66 6.19 -7.41
N VAL A 6 -0.49 5.40 -8.48
CA VAL A 6 -1.55 4.50 -8.95
C VAL A 6 -1.87 3.45 -7.89
N LEU A 7 -0.85 2.86 -7.23
CA LEU A 7 -1.07 1.92 -6.13
C LEU A 7 -1.57 2.62 -4.85
N GLY A 8 -1.02 3.78 -4.51
CA GLY A 8 -1.42 4.57 -3.34
C GLY A 8 -2.89 4.98 -3.38
N LYS A 9 -3.38 5.40 -4.55
CA LYS A 9 -4.79 5.68 -4.80
C LYS A 9 -5.66 4.43 -4.70
N ALA A 10 -5.21 3.30 -5.27
CA ALA A 10 -5.94 2.03 -5.16
C ALA A 10 -6.05 1.51 -3.71
N ILE A 11 -5.03 1.76 -2.89
CA ILE A 11 -5.07 1.46 -1.45
C ILE A 11 -6.01 2.43 -0.72
N SER A 12 -5.90 3.73 -1.03
CA SER A 12 -6.67 4.80 -0.38
C SER A 12 -8.13 4.88 -0.84
N SER A 13 -8.52 4.09 -1.84
CA SER A 13 -9.92 3.91 -2.23
C SER A 13 -10.63 2.80 -1.46
N HIS A 14 -10.00 2.27 -0.41
CA HIS A 14 -10.57 1.29 0.52
C HIS A 14 -11.14 0.05 -0.17
N PRO A 15 -10.29 -0.75 -0.84
CA PRO A 15 -10.74 -2.02 -1.42
C PRO A 15 -11.27 -2.94 -0.32
N GLN A 16 -12.15 -3.88 -0.69
CA GLN A 16 -12.74 -4.82 0.27
C GLN A 16 -11.69 -5.69 0.97
N SER A 17 -10.60 -6.03 0.26
CA SER A 17 -9.43 -6.65 0.86
C SER A 17 -8.16 -6.30 0.07
N ILE A 18 -7.01 -6.49 0.72
CA ILE A 18 -5.70 -6.39 0.08
C ILE A 18 -4.95 -7.71 0.31
N GLU A 19 -4.48 -8.32 -0.78
CA GLU A 19 -3.70 -9.54 -0.74
C GLU A 19 -2.31 -9.31 -1.36
N ILE A 20 -1.27 -9.78 -0.67
CA ILE A 20 0.09 -9.77 -1.21
C ILE A 20 0.32 -11.11 -1.92
N ILE A 21 0.40 -11.08 -3.24
CA ILE A 21 0.50 -12.26 -4.07
C ILE A 21 1.99 -12.64 -4.24
N PRO A 22 2.38 -13.89 -3.89
CA PRO A 22 3.74 -14.36 -4.12
C PRO A 22 3.98 -14.64 -5.62
N GLY A 23 5.25 -14.53 -6.04
CA GLY A 23 5.67 -14.88 -7.40
C GLY A 23 6.01 -13.68 -8.29
N ASP A 24 6.00 -13.90 -9.60
CA ASP A 24 6.38 -12.91 -10.61
C ASP A 24 5.18 -12.44 -11.46
N LEU A 25 5.33 -11.26 -12.07
CA LEU A 25 4.30 -10.60 -12.88
C LEU A 25 3.82 -11.53 -14.01
N ASP A 26 4.72 -12.33 -14.58
CA ASP A 26 4.45 -13.20 -15.74
C ASP A 26 3.41 -14.29 -15.47
N ILE A 27 3.19 -14.66 -14.20
CA ILE A 27 2.22 -15.69 -13.80
C ILE A 27 0.80 -15.10 -13.66
N TRP A 28 0.71 -13.83 -13.28
CA TRP A 28 -0.53 -13.22 -12.78
C TRP A 28 -1.06 -12.10 -13.68
N ARG A 29 -0.27 -11.65 -14.67
CA ARG A 29 -0.65 -10.53 -15.52
C ARG A 29 -1.77 -10.94 -16.48
N ALA A 30 -2.94 -10.34 -16.29
CA ALA A 30 -4.01 -10.43 -17.27
C ALA A 30 -3.53 -9.89 -18.63
N PRO A 31 -3.90 -10.54 -19.76
CA PRO A 31 -3.61 -10.00 -21.08
C PRO A 31 -4.14 -8.57 -21.16
N ASN A 32 -3.29 -7.62 -21.56
CA ASN A 32 -3.58 -6.18 -21.68
C ASN A 32 -3.67 -5.35 -20.38
N SER A 33 -3.31 -5.91 -19.22
CA SER A 33 -3.19 -5.07 -18.02
C SER A 33 -1.97 -4.14 -18.12
N THR A 34 -2.23 -2.83 -17.98
CA THR A 34 -1.24 -1.75 -17.86
C THR A 34 -0.95 -1.41 -16.41
N THR A 35 -1.81 -1.81 -15.47
CA THR A 35 -1.60 -1.60 -14.04
C THR A 35 -0.74 -2.71 -13.46
N PRO A 36 0.20 -2.38 -12.57
CA PRO A 36 1.14 -3.37 -12.07
C PRO A 36 0.53 -4.23 -10.93
N PHE A 37 -0.74 -4.02 -10.59
CA PHE A 37 -1.52 -4.76 -9.60
C PHE A 37 -2.85 -5.21 -10.19
N LEU A 38 -3.50 -6.16 -9.50
CA LEU A 38 -4.78 -6.74 -9.86
C LEU A 38 -5.88 -6.11 -9.01
N LEU A 39 -6.94 -5.63 -9.63
CA LEU A 39 -8.16 -5.21 -8.94
C LEU A 39 -9.32 -6.00 -9.54
N VAL A 40 -9.82 -6.98 -8.79
CA VAL A 40 -10.87 -7.92 -9.25
C VAL A 40 -11.96 -7.95 -8.18
N ASP A 41 -13.20 -7.66 -8.57
CA ASP A 41 -14.38 -7.65 -7.69
C ASP A 41 -14.19 -6.86 -6.37
N GLY A 42 -13.42 -5.76 -6.43
CA GLY A 42 -13.13 -4.92 -5.26
C GLY A 42 -11.99 -5.41 -4.36
N HIS A 43 -11.33 -6.52 -4.73
CA HIS A 43 -10.14 -7.05 -4.04
C HIS A 43 -8.86 -6.61 -4.75
N LEU A 44 -7.93 -6.04 -3.99
CA LEU A 44 -6.66 -5.54 -4.49
C LEU A 44 -5.55 -6.58 -4.28
N GLY A 45 -5.13 -7.23 -5.37
CA GLY A 45 -3.97 -8.12 -5.41
C GLY A 45 -2.69 -7.36 -5.78
N VAL A 46 -1.71 -7.32 -4.88
CA VAL A 46 -0.42 -6.64 -5.09
C VAL A 46 0.70 -7.67 -5.12
N LEU A 47 1.45 -7.73 -6.21
CA LEU A 47 2.58 -8.66 -6.32
C LEU A 47 3.71 -8.27 -5.36
N GLN A 48 4.22 -9.26 -4.62
CA GLN A 48 5.22 -9.05 -3.59
C GLN A 48 6.50 -8.39 -4.13
N LYS A 49 7.05 -8.88 -5.25
CA LYS A 49 8.26 -8.32 -5.88
C LYS A 49 8.09 -6.85 -6.25
N LEU A 50 6.93 -6.51 -6.82
CA LEU A 50 6.59 -5.13 -7.16
C LEU A 50 6.47 -4.28 -5.89
N LEU A 51 5.72 -4.75 -4.89
CA LEU A 51 5.51 -4.02 -3.64
C LEU A 51 6.85 -3.64 -2.99
N TYR A 52 7.80 -4.56 -2.92
CA TYR A 52 9.11 -4.25 -2.35
C TYR A 52 9.94 -3.30 -3.21
N LYS A 53 9.88 -3.39 -4.55
CA LYS A 53 10.52 -2.41 -5.44
C LYS A 53 9.95 -1.01 -5.25
N LEU A 54 8.62 -0.91 -5.18
CA LEU A 54 7.92 0.35 -4.93
C LEU A 54 8.20 0.88 -3.53
N TYR A 55 8.26 0.01 -2.51
CA TYR A 55 8.60 0.37 -1.13
C TYR A 55 9.97 1.05 -1.02
N VAL A 56 11.01 0.48 -1.65
CA VAL A 56 12.36 1.09 -1.64
C VAL A 56 12.33 2.46 -2.30
N THR A 57 11.68 2.58 -3.46
CA THR A 57 11.57 3.85 -4.19
C THR A 57 10.75 4.88 -3.41
N ALA A 58 9.64 4.46 -2.81
CA ALA A 58 8.74 5.28 -2.01
C ALA A 58 9.44 5.83 -0.77
N GLN A 59 10.27 5.03 -0.09
CA GLN A 59 11.08 5.52 1.04
C GLN A 59 12.02 6.64 0.62
N THR A 60 12.77 6.47 -0.48
CA THR A 60 13.68 7.50 -0.98
C THR A 60 12.95 8.81 -1.22
N ILE A 61 11.81 8.77 -1.91
CA ILE A 61 11.00 9.95 -2.20
C ILE A 61 10.42 10.53 -0.90
N PHE A 62 9.86 9.69 -0.02
CA PHE A 62 9.28 10.08 1.27
C PHE A 62 10.24 10.93 2.11
N TYR A 63 11.50 10.49 2.22
CA TYR A 63 12.51 11.20 3.00
C TYR A 63 12.89 12.56 2.40
N SER A 64 12.76 12.71 1.08
CA SER A 64 12.92 14.00 0.37
C SER A 64 11.71 14.91 0.64
N ILE A 65 10.52 14.48 0.24
CA ILE A 65 9.32 15.34 0.19
C ILE A 65 8.80 15.73 1.57
N ARG A 66 9.04 14.90 2.60
CA ARG A 66 8.58 15.22 3.97
C ARG A 66 9.21 16.51 4.52
N ARG A 67 10.34 16.93 3.97
CA ARG A 67 11.06 18.16 4.35
C ARG A 67 10.63 19.38 3.54
N GLU A 68 9.86 19.18 2.48
CA GLU A 68 9.43 20.24 1.59
C GLU A 68 8.27 21.04 2.20
N GLN A 69 8.06 22.25 1.69
CA GLN A 69 6.93 23.07 2.09
C GLN A 69 5.62 22.36 1.76
N ARG A 70 4.67 22.37 2.69
CA ARG A 70 3.38 21.72 2.50
C ARG A 70 2.54 22.48 1.47
N THR A 71 2.33 21.84 0.33
CA THR A 71 1.44 22.28 -0.75
C THR A 71 0.39 21.19 -1.01
N PRO A 72 -0.73 21.49 -1.71
CA PRO A 72 -1.72 20.48 -2.07
C PRO A 72 -1.13 19.27 -2.79
N THR A 73 -0.16 19.49 -3.68
CA THR A 73 0.55 18.42 -4.38
C THR A 73 1.37 17.55 -3.42
N ILE A 74 2.16 18.17 -2.54
CA ILE A 74 2.96 17.44 -1.54
C ILE A 74 2.07 16.66 -0.58
N TYR A 75 0.90 17.20 -0.21
CA TYR A 75 -0.07 16.47 0.58
C TYR A 75 -0.59 15.22 -0.15
N SER A 76 -0.99 15.34 -1.42
CA SER A 76 -1.41 14.20 -2.24
C SER A 76 -0.30 13.16 -2.34
N ASP A 77 0.95 13.59 -2.57
CA ASP A 77 2.09 12.69 -2.70
C ASP A 77 2.35 11.95 -1.39
N LEU A 78 2.30 12.64 -0.25
CA LEU A 78 2.47 12.03 1.07
C LEU A 78 1.36 10.99 1.36
N VAL A 79 0.11 11.24 0.96
CA VAL A 79 -0.99 10.27 1.11
C VAL A 79 -0.65 8.97 0.37
N ASP A 80 -0.31 9.06 -0.92
CA ASP A 80 -0.04 7.90 -1.76
C ASP A 80 1.22 7.15 -1.31
N ILE A 81 2.31 7.88 -1.06
CA ILE A 81 3.61 7.32 -0.66
C ILE A 81 3.52 6.61 0.69
N THR A 82 2.85 7.23 1.67
CA THR A 82 2.71 6.61 3.00
C THR A 82 1.81 5.38 2.94
N ALA A 83 0.76 5.36 2.11
CA ALA A 83 -0.07 4.17 1.91
C ALA A 83 0.76 2.99 1.37
N VAL A 84 1.60 3.21 0.35
CA VAL A 84 2.49 2.18 -0.19
C VAL A 84 3.54 1.72 0.83
N ILE A 85 4.14 2.65 1.57
CA ILE A 85 5.11 2.32 2.63
C ILE A 85 4.46 1.45 3.70
N LEU A 86 3.26 1.80 4.13
CA LEU A 86 2.56 1.07 5.17
C LEU A 86 2.02 -0.27 4.68
N LEU A 87 1.66 -0.41 3.40
CA LEU A 87 1.31 -1.73 2.86
C LEU A 87 2.48 -2.71 2.96
N ALA A 88 3.70 -2.27 2.61
CA ALA A 88 4.89 -3.11 2.70
C ALA A 88 5.38 -3.29 4.15
N ASN A 89 5.24 -2.27 4.99
CA ASN A 89 5.66 -2.27 6.38
C ASN A 89 4.66 -1.51 7.28
N PRO A 90 3.60 -2.19 7.78
CA PRO A 90 2.61 -1.54 8.65
C PRO A 90 3.16 -0.97 9.97
N ALA A 91 4.35 -1.40 10.40
CA ALA A 91 5.00 -0.92 11.61
C ALA A 91 5.93 0.28 11.36
N HIS A 92 5.91 0.89 10.16
CA HIS A 92 6.77 2.01 9.81
C HIS A 92 6.35 3.30 10.54
N GLN A 93 6.83 3.48 11.77
CA GLN A 93 6.46 4.54 12.70
C GLN A 93 6.49 5.95 12.10
N THR A 94 7.51 6.28 11.31
CA THR A 94 7.64 7.60 10.68
C THR A 94 6.52 7.86 9.67
N ALA A 95 6.04 6.83 8.96
CA ALA A 95 4.96 6.98 8.00
C ALA A 95 3.62 7.11 8.72
N LEU A 96 3.39 6.31 9.77
CA LEU A 96 2.21 6.45 10.65
C LEU A 96 2.12 7.85 11.26
N HIS A 97 3.25 8.39 11.75
CA HIS A 97 3.27 9.74 12.30
C HIS A 97 2.97 10.80 11.24
N GLU A 98 3.46 10.64 10.00
CA GLU A 98 3.13 11.58 8.93
C GLU A 98 1.65 11.50 8.55
N ARG A 99 1.05 10.30 8.50
CA ARG A 99 -0.39 10.15 8.27
C ARG A 99 -1.24 10.76 9.38
N LYS A 100 -0.82 10.64 10.63
CA LYS A 100 -1.45 11.35 11.75
C LYS A 100 -1.50 12.86 11.50
N LYS A 101 -0.40 13.47 11.04
CA LYS A 101 -0.38 14.90 10.68
C LYS A 101 -1.30 15.23 9.50
N LEU A 102 -1.41 14.33 8.52
CA LEU A 102 -2.33 14.50 7.39
C LEU A 102 -3.80 14.48 7.84
N VAL A 103 -4.14 13.65 8.84
CA VAL A 103 -5.47 13.65 9.47
C VAL A 103 -5.70 14.95 10.27
N GLU A 104 -4.74 15.37 11.08
CA GLU A 104 -4.81 16.63 11.85
C GLU A 104 -4.96 17.86 10.92
N ALA A 105 -4.28 17.83 9.77
CA ALA A 105 -4.38 18.85 8.72
C ALA A 105 -5.66 18.73 7.86
N ARG A 106 -6.55 17.76 8.15
CA ARG A 106 -7.80 17.48 7.41
C ARG A 106 -7.60 17.13 5.93
N VAL A 107 -6.41 16.63 5.57
CA VAL A 107 -6.12 16.08 4.25
C VAL A 107 -6.70 14.68 4.10
N ILE A 108 -6.64 13.89 5.17
CA ILE A 108 -7.25 12.55 5.27
C ILE A 108 -8.37 12.62 6.30
N ARG A 109 -9.52 12.01 6.03
CA ARG A 109 -10.59 11.88 7.02
C ARG A 109 -10.20 10.81 8.04
N ALA A 110 -10.56 11.01 9.32
CA ALA A 110 -10.21 10.05 10.36
C ALA A 110 -10.79 8.64 10.10
N ASP A 111 -12.03 8.58 9.58
CA ASP A 111 -12.70 7.31 9.26
C ASP A 111 -11.93 6.54 8.18
N ASP A 112 -11.54 7.22 7.10
CA ASP A 112 -10.76 6.67 6.00
C ASP A 112 -9.39 6.13 6.48
N GLU A 113 -8.78 6.77 7.48
CA GLU A 113 -7.52 6.30 8.06
C GLU A 113 -7.72 5.03 8.89
N LEU A 114 -8.80 4.94 9.67
CA LEU A 114 -9.12 3.74 10.44
C LEU A 114 -9.40 2.55 9.52
N GLU A 115 -10.10 2.78 8.41
CA GLU A 115 -10.37 1.74 7.41
C GLU A 115 -9.09 1.23 6.76
N LEU A 116 -8.18 2.14 6.37
CA LEU A 116 -6.86 1.76 5.88
C LEU A 116 -6.10 0.89 6.90
N LEU A 117 -6.03 1.32 8.16
CA LEU A 117 -5.33 0.58 9.21
C LEU A 117 -5.95 -0.81 9.43
N GLY A 118 -7.28 -0.94 9.31
CA GLY A 118 -7.98 -2.22 9.33
C GLY A 118 -7.54 -3.14 8.18
N LEU A 119 -7.50 -2.62 6.94
CA LEU A 119 -7.05 -3.37 5.76
C LEU A 119 -5.60 -3.84 5.89
N LEU A 120 -4.71 -2.99 6.41
CA LEU A 120 -3.30 -3.31 6.63
C LEU A 120 -3.08 -4.41 7.68
N GLN A 121 -3.95 -4.50 8.68
CA GLN A 121 -3.91 -5.57 9.68
C GLN A 121 -4.42 -6.89 9.09
N ALA A 122 -5.52 -6.84 8.33
CA ALA A 122 -6.12 -8.01 7.71
C ALA A 122 -5.22 -8.68 6.64
N SER A 123 -4.45 -7.90 5.89
CA SER A 123 -3.53 -8.41 4.86
C SER A 123 -2.38 -9.25 5.45
N LYS A 124 -1.90 -8.92 6.66
CA LYS A 124 -0.87 -9.72 7.36
C LYS A 124 -1.38 -11.07 7.86
N SER A 125 -2.65 -11.14 8.25
CA SER A 125 -3.24 -12.36 8.81
C SER A 125 -3.38 -13.46 7.76
N HIS A 126 -3.62 -13.10 6.49
CA HIS A 126 -3.73 -14.06 5.38
C HIS A 126 -2.37 -14.66 4.97
N ALA A 127 -1.26 -13.93 5.12
CA ALA A 127 0.08 -14.43 4.81
C ALA A 127 0.55 -15.60 5.69
N LYS A 128 -0.09 -15.84 6.85
CA LYS A 128 0.27 -16.93 7.77
C LYS A 128 -0.44 -18.26 7.50
N TYR A 129 -1.51 -18.27 6.68
CA TYR A 129 -2.32 -19.47 6.48
C TYR A 129 -1.78 -20.44 5.41
N TYR A 130 -0.83 -20.03 4.57
CA TYR A 130 -0.23 -20.89 3.54
C TYR A 130 1.05 -21.64 4.00
N GLY A 131 1.38 -21.61 5.29
CA GLY A 131 2.61 -22.24 5.84
C GLY A 131 2.40 -23.51 6.65
N HIS A 132 1.17 -24.00 6.83
CA HIS A 132 0.87 -25.16 7.67
C HIS A 132 -0.22 -26.08 7.09
N THR A 133 0.04 -26.58 5.89
CA THR A 133 -0.46 -27.88 5.41
C THR A 133 0.66 -28.40 4.52
N GLU A 134 1.62 -29.16 5.04
CA GLU A 134 1.60 -30.62 4.99
C GLU A 134 2.72 -31.12 5.91
N ASP A 135 2.37 -31.98 6.86
CA ASP A 135 3.19 -33.14 7.28
C ASP A 135 2.33 -33.97 8.23
N GLY A 136 1.53 -34.83 7.61
CA GLY A 136 0.68 -35.80 8.27
C GLY A 136 0.57 -37.03 7.38
N SER A 137 1.57 -37.90 7.44
CA SER A 137 1.51 -39.33 7.12
C SER A 137 2.72 -40.03 7.73
#